data_AF-Q8EFE8-F1
#
_entry.id   AF-Q8EFE8-F1
#
_cell.length_a   1.000
_cell.length_b   1.000
_cell.length_c   1.000
_cell.angle_alpha   90.00
_cell.angle_beta   90.00
_cell.angle_gamma   90.00
#
_symmetry.space_group_name_H-M   'P 1'
#
loop_
_entity.id
_entity.type
_entity.pdbx_description
1 polymer ?
#
loop_
_entity_poly.entity_id
_entity_poly.type
_entity_poly.pdbx_seq_one_letter_code
_entity_poly.pdbx_strand_id
1 'polypeptide(L)'
;MEKILNKFGYYKRKKPERQYKKIQYKSPGTPEENNQRLIEFTVQGNEWARNKEKDDYQLIGMFFTIVLLIEHKMLNLLAIIDDSIENRMLGEKIDVFKDFLKQYEPEEDENIEEYRLLLQPLNEIKSIRNSMAHDITQPLFGYGSLKQVDSYVKKRRPDMHASFKDCEDEKAKCIGLLATFGFIFSFEIAKLRVCIEH
;
A
#
# COMPACT_ATOMS: atom_id res chain seq x y z
N MET A 1 2.75 5.00 -44.69
CA MET A 1 2.93 3.87 -43.72
C MET A 1 2.62 4.26 -42.28
N GLU A 2 3.05 5.43 -41.77
CA GLU A 2 2.81 5.85 -40.37
C GLU A 2 1.33 5.89 -39.95
N LYS A 3 0.42 6.36 -40.82
CA LYS A 3 -1.03 6.37 -40.53
C LYS A 3 -1.64 4.98 -40.33
N ILE A 4 -1.07 3.95 -40.97
CA ILE A 4 -1.54 2.57 -40.84
C ILE A 4 -1.01 1.96 -39.54
N LEU A 5 0.26 2.17 -39.22
CA LEU A 5 0.87 1.73 -37.95
C LEU A 5 0.22 2.36 -36.71
N ASN A 6 -0.27 3.60 -36.81
CA ASN A 6 -1.06 4.27 -35.77
C ASN A 6 -2.40 3.57 -35.47
N LYS A 7 -3.03 2.94 -36.47
CA LYS A 7 -4.28 2.18 -36.29
C LYS A 7 -4.07 0.87 -35.54
N PHE A 8 -2.85 0.32 -35.57
CA PHE A 8 -2.49 -0.93 -34.91
C PHE A 8 -1.76 -0.74 -33.57
N GLY A 9 -1.70 0.49 -33.04
CA GLY A 9 -1.20 0.75 -31.68
C GLY A 9 0.33 0.65 -31.49
N TYR A 10 1.11 0.58 -32.58
CA TYR A 10 2.56 0.29 -32.51
C TYR A 10 3.48 1.47 -32.15
N TYR A 11 2.95 2.67 -31.92
CA TYR A 11 3.77 3.80 -31.45
C TYR A 11 3.80 3.87 -29.92
N LYS A 12 4.97 3.58 -29.32
CA LYS A 12 5.29 3.97 -27.94
C LYS A 12 5.02 5.47 -27.80
N ARG A 13 3.99 5.86 -27.06
CA ARG A 13 3.75 7.28 -26.70
C ARG A 13 5.04 7.82 -26.09
N LYS A 14 5.68 8.80 -26.76
CA LYS A 14 6.80 9.53 -26.16
C LYS A 14 6.30 10.12 -24.85
N LYS A 15 6.95 9.75 -23.73
CA LYS A 15 6.60 10.33 -22.43
C LYS A 15 6.73 11.85 -22.57
N PRO A 16 5.74 12.63 -22.10
CA PRO A 16 5.83 14.08 -22.17
C PRO A 16 7.12 14.52 -21.48
N GLU A 17 7.86 15.42 -22.12
CA GLU A 17 9.04 16.03 -21.51
C GLU A 17 8.62 16.71 -20.20
N ARG A 18 9.36 16.42 -19.13
CA ARG A 18 9.10 17.03 -17.83
C ARG A 18 9.48 18.51 -17.91
N GLN A 19 8.49 19.38 -17.78
CA GLN A 19 8.71 20.82 -17.70
C GLN A 19 8.89 21.21 -16.23
N TYR A 20 10.09 21.65 -15.88
CA TYR A 20 10.40 22.16 -14.55
C TYR A 20 10.30 23.69 -14.51
N LYS A 21 9.88 24.25 -13.38
CA LYS A 21 9.92 25.70 -13.16
C LYS A 21 11.38 26.17 -13.11
N LYS A 22 11.67 27.35 -13.68
CA LYS A 22 12.99 28.00 -13.53
C LYS A 22 13.24 28.32 -12.05
N ILE A 23 14.44 28.01 -11.56
CA ILE A 23 14.87 28.37 -10.20
C ILE A 23 15.02 29.89 -10.14
N GLN A 24 14.44 30.50 -9.10
CA GLN A 24 14.58 31.93 -8.82
C GLN A 24 15.57 32.11 -7.67
N TYR A 25 16.57 32.96 -7.87
CA TYR A 25 17.60 33.24 -6.87
C TYR A 25 17.32 34.58 -6.20
N LYS A 26 17.44 34.63 -4.87
CA LYS A 26 17.40 35.86 -4.08
C LYS A 26 18.84 36.30 -3.79
N SER A 27 19.12 37.60 -3.79
CA SER A 27 20.36 38.12 -3.22
C SER A 27 20.48 37.74 -1.73
N PRO A 28 21.67 37.34 -1.24
CA PRO A 28 21.88 37.07 0.18
C PRO A 28 21.51 38.28 1.04
N GLY A 29 20.89 38.04 2.20
CA GLY A 29 20.65 39.07 3.22
C GLY A 29 21.90 39.34 4.05
N THR A 30 21.74 39.97 5.21
CA THR A 30 22.85 40.09 6.19
C THR A 30 23.26 38.72 6.75
N PRO A 31 24.45 38.59 7.38
CA PRO A 31 24.86 37.34 8.04
C PRO A 31 23.81 36.80 9.03
N GLU A 32 23.20 37.68 9.83
CA GLU A 32 22.17 37.32 10.80
C GLU A 32 20.89 36.81 10.13
N GLU A 33 20.42 37.48 9.08
CA GLU A 33 19.23 37.07 8.31
C GLU A 33 19.44 35.71 7.62
N ASN A 34 20.64 35.49 7.07
CA ASN A 34 20.99 34.24 6.42
C ASN A 34 21.10 33.09 7.44
N ASN A 35 21.68 33.35 8.62
CA ASN A 35 21.74 32.36 9.71
C ASN A 35 20.36 31.97 10.21
N GLN A 36 19.46 32.94 10.41
CA GLN A 36 18.09 32.68 10.85
C GLN A 36 17.35 31.81 9.83
N ARG A 37 17.43 32.14 8.54
CA ARG A 37 16.85 31.33 7.45
C ARG A 37 17.44 29.93 7.35
N LEU A 38 18.75 29.81 7.56
CA LEU A 38 19.41 28.51 7.56
C LEU A 38 18.84 27.62 8.67
N ILE A 39 18.66 28.18 9.87
CA ILE A 39 18.03 27.47 10.99
C ILE A 39 16.59 27.07 10.61
N GLU A 40 15.78 28.01 10.10
CA GLU A 40 14.39 27.75 9.68
C GLU A 40 14.30 26.62 8.66
N PHE A 41 15.10 26.65 7.60
CA PHE A 41 15.11 25.59 6.58
C PHE A 41 15.69 24.27 7.10
N THR A 42 16.62 24.31 8.07
CA THR A 42 17.17 23.11 8.69
C THR A 42 16.16 22.41 9.59
N VAL A 43 15.31 23.17 10.29
CA VAL A 43 14.27 22.60 11.17
C VAL A 43 12.98 22.28 10.43
N GLN A 44 12.76 22.87 9.24
CA GLN A 44 11.60 22.59 8.41
C GLN A 44 11.46 21.08 8.15
N GLY A 45 10.30 20.52 8.49
CA GLY A 45 10.04 19.07 8.39
C GLY A 45 10.36 18.28 9.67
N ASN A 46 11.37 18.69 10.45
CA ASN A 46 11.76 18.00 11.69
C ASN A 46 10.72 18.15 12.81
N GLU A 47 9.97 19.25 12.81
CA GLU A 47 8.88 19.48 13.76
C GLU A 47 7.81 18.38 13.68
N TRP A 48 7.50 17.88 12.49
CA TRP A 48 6.54 16.79 12.30
C TRP A 48 7.02 15.47 12.89
N ALA A 49 8.32 15.18 12.78
CA ALA A 49 8.91 14.02 13.45
C ALA A 49 8.89 14.18 14.98
N ARG A 50 9.14 15.40 15.48
CA ARG A 50 9.14 15.71 16.92
C ARG A 50 7.75 15.68 17.55
N ASN A 51 6.71 16.00 16.77
CA ASN A 51 5.32 16.02 17.26
C ASN A 51 4.68 14.63 17.32
N LYS A 52 5.36 13.56 16.86
CA LYS A 52 4.86 12.19 17.00
C LYS A 52 5.13 11.66 18.39
N GLU A 53 4.11 11.01 18.94
CA GLU A 53 4.21 10.36 20.24
C GLU A 53 4.62 8.90 20.10
N LYS A 54 4.96 8.26 21.22
CA LYS A 54 5.33 6.84 21.26
C LYS A 54 4.28 5.96 20.59
N ASP A 55 3.00 6.24 20.84
CA ASP A 55 1.88 5.46 20.32
C ASP A 55 1.75 5.61 18.80
N ASP A 56 2.16 6.74 18.24
CA ASP A 56 2.18 6.97 16.80
C ASP A 56 3.23 6.08 16.12
N TYR A 57 4.42 5.97 16.71
CA TYR A 57 5.46 5.08 16.22
C TYR A 57 5.08 3.61 16.37
N GLN A 58 4.39 3.25 17.45
CA GLN A 58 3.85 1.90 17.62
C GLN A 58 2.83 1.56 16.55
N LEU A 59 1.88 2.45 16.26
CA LEU A 59 0.90 2.26 15.18
C LEU A 59 1.59 2.07 13.84
N ILE A 60 2.54 2.93 13.50
CA ILE A 60 3.32 2.85 12.26
C ILE A 60 4.04 1.48 12.18
N GLY A 61 4.74 1.10 13.24
CA GLY A 61 5.47 -0.17 13.30
C GLY A 61 4.56 -1.38 13.13
N MET A 62 3.43 -1.41 13.82
CA MET A 62 2.43 -2.48 13.70
C MET A 62 1.85 -2.56 12.28
N PHE A 63 1.48 -1.41 11.71
CA PHE A 63 0.99 -1.31 10.33
C PHE A 63 2.00 -1.88 9.33
N PHE A 64 3.25 -1.42 9.36
CA PHE A 64 4.29 -1.90 8.44
C PHE A 64 4.60 -3.39 8.65
N THR A 65 4.53 -3.89 9.89
CA THR A 65 4.69 -5.32 10.16
C THR A 65 3.60 -6.15 9.47
N ILE A 66 2.34 -5.71 9.52
CA ILE A 66 1.22 -6.38 8.84
C ILE A 66 1.41 -6.32 7.32
N VAL A 67 1.82 -5.17 6.77
CA VAL A 67 2.09 -5.02 5.34
C VAL A 67 3.21 -5.97 4.88
N LEU A 68 4.31 -6.06 5.63
CA LEU A 68 5.41 -6.96 5.31
C LEU A 68 4.98 -8.43 5.35
N LEU A 69 4.09 -8.80 6.29
CA LEU A 69 3.52 -10.15 6.32
C LEU A 69 2.69 -10.44 5.07
N ILE A 70 1.81 -9.50 4.66
CA ILE A 70 1.02 -9.61 3.43
C ILE A 70 1.94 -9.76 2.22
N GLU A 71 2.97 -8.91 2.09
CA GLU A 71 3.96 -9.00 1.01
C GLU A 71 4.67 -10.36 0.99
N HIS A 72 5.08 -10.86 2.16
CA HIS A 72 5.72 -12.17 2.26
C HIS A 72 4.80 -13.31 1.80
N LYS A 73 3.51 -13.27 2.14
CA LYS A 73 2.54 -14.27 1.65
C LYS A 73 2.36 -14.18 0.14
N MET A 74 2.26 -12.96 -0.41
CA MET A 74 2.19 -12.76 -1.86
C MET A 74 3.43 -13.30 -2.55
N LEU A 75 4.63 -13.03 -2.03
CA LEU A 75 5.88 -13.54 -2.60
C LEU A 75 5.86 -15.06 -2.74
N ASN A 76 5.48 -15.75 -1.67
CA ASN A 76 5.43 -17.22 -1.65
C ASN A 76 4.48 -17.81 -2.70
N LEU A 77 3.41 -17.10 -3.06
CA LEU A 77 2.49 -17.51 -4.11
C LEU A 77 3.00 -17.12 -5.49
N LEU A 78 3.45 -15.88 -5.66
CA LEU A 78 3.71 -15.29 -6.98
C LEU A 78 5.07 -15.64 -7.57
N ALA A 79 6.01 -16.15 -6.76
CA ALA A 79 7.32 -16.60 -7.25
C ALA A 79 7.20 -17.66 -8.35
N ILE A 80 6.10 -18.42 -8.40
CA ILE A 80 5.82 -19.42 -9.43
C ILE A 80 5.61 -18.82 -10.84
N ILE A 81 5.19 -17.55 -10.94
CA ILE A 81 4.88 -16.89 -12.22
C ILE A 81 5.82 -15.71 -12.53
N ASP A 82 6.65 -15.30 -11.57
CA ASP A 82 7.54 -14.15 -11.72
C ASP A 82 8.78 -14.27 -10.82
N ASP A 83 9.91 -14.72 -11.38
CA ASP A 83 11.19 -14.87 -10.68
C ASP A 83 11.71 -13.54 -10.08
N SER A 84 11.25 -12.40 -10.59
CA SER A 84 11.70 -11.07 -10.13
C SER A 84 10.85 -10.50 -8.99
N ILE A 85 9.82 -11.22 -8.54
CA ILE A 85 8.79 -10.70 -7.64
C ILE A 85 9.34 -10.20 -6.29
N GLU A 86 10.44 -10.79 -5.80
CA GLU A 86 11.11 -10.40 -4.55
C GLU A 86 11.45 -8.92 -4.51
N ASN A 87 11.98 -8.41 -5.62
CA ASN A 87 12.50 -7.04 -5.73
C ASN A 87 11.43 -5.99 -6.02
N ARG A 88 10.18 -6.42 -6.24
CA ARG A 88 9.08 -5.52 -6.63
C ARG A 88 8.46 -4.84 -5.43
N MET A 89 7.94 -3.63 -5.60
CA MET A 89 7.22 -2.94 -4.54
C MET A 89 5.82 -3.56 -4.33
N LEU A 90 5.21 -3.40 -3.14
CA LEU A 90 3.84 -3.88 -2.86
C LEU A 90 2.85 -3.60 -3.99
N GLY A 91 2.93 -2.39 -4.57
CA GLY A 91 2.06 -1.98 -5.66
C GLY A 91 2.15 -2.87 -6.89
N GLU A 92 3.36 -3.25 -7.27
CA GLU A 92 3.64 -4.14 -8.41
C GLU A 92 3.33 -5.59 -8.06
N LYS A 93 3.57 -6.02 -6.81
CA LYS A 93 3.15 -7.34 -6.30
C LYS A 93 1.64 -7.53 -6.42
N ILE A 94 0.84 -6.48 -6.13
CA ILE A 94 -0.63 -6.51 -6.30
C ILE A 94 -1.01 -6.63 -7.78
N ASP A 95 -0.29 -5.95 -8.67
CA ASP A 95 -0.55 -6.06 -10.12
C ASP A 95 -0.24 -7.47 -10.62
N VAL A 96 0.88 -8.07 -10.19
CA VAL A 96 1.22 -9.47 -10.50
C VAL A 96 0.20 -10.45 -9.90
N PHE A 97 -0.29 -10.22 -8.67
CA PHE A 97 -1.37 -11.02 -8.09
C PHE A 97 -2.67 -10.95 -8.90
N LYS A 98 -3.01 -9.77 -9.40
CA LYS A 98 -4.16 -9.61 -10.29
C LYS A 98 -3.98 -10.41 -11.58
N ASP A 99 -2.77 -10.45 -12.14
CA ASP A 99 -2.47 -11.22 -13.35
C ASP A 99 -2.42 -12.73 -13.08
N PHE A 100 -1.97 -13.14 -11.89
CA PHE A 100 -2.09 -14.51 -11.38
C PHE A 100 -3.56 -14.95 -11.37
N LEU A 101 -4.47 -14.17 -10.76
CA LEU A 101 -5.90 -14.51 -10.68
C LEU A 101 -6.64 -14.53 -12.03
N LYS A 102 -6.03 -14.02 -13.11
CA LYS A 102 -6.56 -14.16 -14.48
C LYS A 102 -6.14 -15.46 -15.14
N GLN A 103 -4.98 -15.98 -14.76
CA GLN A 103 -4.38 -17.19 -15.31
C GLN A 103 -4.74 -18.43 -14.50
N TYR A 104 -5.08 -18.25 -13.22
CA TYR A 104 -5.49 -19.33 -12.33
C TYR A 104 -6.77 -20.00 -12.84
N GLU A 105 -6.71 -21.32 -13.00
CA GLU A 105 -7.83 -22.18 -13.39
C GLU A 105 -8.40 -22.83 -12.11
N PRO A 106 -9.53 -22.33 -11.57
CA PRO A 106 -10.11 -22.88 -10.34
C PRO A 106 -10.67 -24.29 -10.54
N GLU A 107 -10.61 -25.11 -9.50
CA GLU A 107 -11.31 -26.40 -9.43
C GLU A 107 -12.85 -26.20 -9.39
N GLU A 108 -13.64 -27.26 -9.65
CA GLU A 108 -15.11 -27.16 -9.82
C GLU A 108 -15.86 -26.52 -8.64
N ASP A 109 -15.30 -26.59 -7.42
CA ASP A 109 -15.86 -26.04 -6.19
C ASP A 109 -15.23 -24.70 -5.77
N GLU A 110 -14.21 -24.23 -6.47
CA GLU A 110 -13.55 -22.96 -6.16
C GLU A 110 -14.20 -21.77 -6.86
N ASN A 111 -14.53 -20.74 -6.07
CA ASN A 111 -15.06 -19.49 -6.60
C ASN A 111 -13.96 -18.43 -6.76
N ILE A 112 -13.45 -18.23 -7.97
CA ILE A 112 -12.39 -17.23 -8.26
C ILE A 112 -12.77 -15.79 -7.86
N GLU A 113 -14.05 -15.44 -7.87
CA GLU A 113 -14.51 -14.10 -7.46
C GLU A 113 -14.19 -13.83 -6.00
N GLU A 114 -14.13 -14.86 -5.18
CA GLU A 114 -13.77 -14.75 -3.77
C GLU A 114 -12.34 -14.26 -3.56
N TYR A 115 -11.40 -14.72 -4.38
CA TYR A 115 -10.02 -14.29 -4.37
C TYR A 115 -9.88 -12.88 -4.98
N ARG A 116 -10.66 -12.55 -6.01
CA ARG A 116 -10.67 -11.20 -6.62
C ARG A 116 -11.11 -10.12 -5.64
N LEU A 117 -11.99 -10.45 -4.69
CA LEU A 117 -12.40 -9.51 -3.63
C LEU A 117 -11.24 -9.07 -2.71
N LEU A 118 -10.14 -9.82 -2.63
CA LEU A 118 -8.94 -9.44 -1.87
C LEU A 118 -8.24 -8.19 -2.45
N LEU A 119 -8.42 -7.92 -3.75
CA LEU A 119 -7.75 -6.82 -4.43
C LEU A 119 -8.15 -5.45 -3.90
N GLN A 120 -9.41 -5.28 -3.47
CA GLN A 120 -9.90 -3.99 -2.95
C GLN A 120 -9.22 -3.60 -1.63
N PRO A 121 -9.24 -4.45 -0.57
CA PRO A 121 -8.45 -4.24 0.64
C PRO A 121 -6.95 -4.02 0.38
N LEU A 122 -6.33 -4.82 -0.51
CA LEU A 122 -4.91 -4.67 -0.84
C LEU A 122 -4.58 -3.30 -1.43
N ASN A 123 -5.42 -2.78 -2.33
CA ASN A 123 -5.23 -1.46 -2.91
C ASN A 123 -5.46 -0.34 -1.88
N GLU A 124 -6.39 -0.50 -0.95
CA GLU A 124 -6.58 0.42 0.18
C GLU A 124 -5.33 0.46 1.07
N ILE A 125 -4.79 -0.70 1.44
CA ILE A 125 -3.55 -0.82 2.23
C ILE A 125 -2.35 -0.20 1.49
N LYS A 126 -2.21 -0.47 0.19
CA LYS A 126 -1.19 0.16 -0.67
C LYS A 126 -1.29 1.69 -0.64
N SER A 127 -2.51 2.23 -0.73
CA SER A 127 -2.76 3.67 -0.68
C SER A 127 -2.30 4.27 0.66
N ILE A 128 -2.70 3.65 1.78
CA ILE A 128 -2.29 4.08 3.12
C ILE A 128 -0.76 4.04 3.26
N ARG A 129 -0.13 2.92 2.89
CA ARG A 129 1.32 2.74 2.94
C ARG A 129 2.05 3.81 2.14
N ASN A 130 1.58 4.11 0.93
CA ASN A 130 2.22 5.10 0.07
C ASN A 130 2.08 6.51 0.65
N SER A 131 0.91 6.88 1.16
CA SER A 131 0.71 8.15 1.83
C SER A 131 1.66 8.31 3.01
N MET A 132 1.81 7.28 3.83
CA MET A 132 2.72 7.30 4.99
C MET A 132 4.20 7.28 4.60
N ALA A 133 4.56 6.61 3.50
CA ALA A 133 5.96 6.49 3.06
C ALA A 133 6.47 7.74 2.32
N HIS A 134 5.58 8.53 1.72
CA HIS A 134 5.96 9.68 0.91
C HIS A 134 5.79 11.03 1.60
N ASP A 135 5.03 11.10 2.69
CA ASP A 135 4.74 12.37 3.36
C ASP A 135 4.73 12.23 4.88
N ILE A 136 5.81 12.71 5.50
CA ILE A 136 5.98 12.72 6.96
C ILE A 136 4.99 13.65 7.67
N THR A 137 4.35 14.55 6.94
CA THR A 137 3.40 15.55 7.46
C THR A 137 1.96 15.03 7.46
N GLN A 138 1.67 13.89 6.81
CA GLN A 138 0.32 13.33 6.82
C GLN A 138 -0.06 12.84 8.22
N PRO A 139 -1.31 13.06 8.65
CA PRO A 139 -1.83 12.43 9.86
C PRO A 139 -1.82 10.91 9.69
N LEU A 140 -1.74 10.21 10.83
CA LEU A 140 -1.91 8.77 10.85
C LEU A 140 -3.29 8.39 10.30
N PHE A 141 -3.36 7.21 9.67
CA PHE A 141 -4.60 6.70 9.15
C PHE A 141 -5.56 6.35 10.30
N GLY A 142 -6.82 6.75 10.17
CA GLY A 142 -7.90 6.42 11.11
C GLY A 142 -8.80 5.32 10.56
N TYR A 143 -9.79 4.90 11.34
CA TYR A 143 -10.65 3.77 10.99
C TYR A 143 -11.45 4.04 9.70
N GLY A 144 -11.84 5.31 9.49
CA GLY A 144 -12.54 5.75 8.27
C GLY A 144 -11.74 5.59 6.98
N SER A 145 -10.43 5.33 7.05
CA SER A 145 -9.58 5.06 5.89
C SER A 145 -9.54 3.58 5.47
N LEU A 146 -10.10 2.67 6.29
CA LEU A 146 -10.06 1.21 6.13
C LEU A 146 -11.42 0.64 5.67
N LYS A 147 -12.13 1.32 4.76
CA LYS A 147 -13.51 0.97 4.39
C LYS A 147 -13.60 -0.36 3.65
N GLN A 148 -12.65 -0.63 2.76
CA GLN A 148 -12.61 -1.87 1.98
C GLN A 148 -12.19 -3.03 2.87
N VAL A 149 -11.18 -2.83 3.72
CA VAL A 149 -10.75 -3.81 4.73
C VAL A 149 -11.91 -4.12 5.69
N ASP A 150 -12.59 -3.10 6.22
CA ASP A 150 -13.74 -3.24 7.12
C ASP A 150 -14.86 -4.06 6.48
N SER A 151 -15.29 -3.66 5.28
CA SER A 151 -16.35 -4.34 4.55
C SER A 151 -16.00 -5.80 4.26
N TYR A 152 -14.74 -6.06 3.90
CA TYR A 152 -14.26 -7.41 3.62
C TYR A 152 -14.26 -8.28 4.88
N VAL A 153 -13.68 -7.79 5.98
CA VAL A 153 -13.62 -8.54 7.26
C VAL A 153 -15.02 -8.78 7.81
N LYS A 154 -15.91 -7.78 7.77
CA LYS A 154 -17.30 -7.92 8.19
C LYS A 154 -18.03 -9.02 7.42
N LYS A 155 -17.78 -9.15 6.12
CA LYS A 155 -18.38 -10.20 5.28
C LYS A 155 -17.78 -11.58 5.56
N ARG A 156 -16.47 -11.68 5.77
CA ARG A 156 -15.75 -12.97 5.86
C ARG A 156 -15.66 -13.56 7.27
N ARG A 157 -15.50 -12.70 8.27
CA ARG A 157 -15.37 -13.07 9.69
C ARG A 157 -16.23 -12.13 10.53
N PRO A 158 -17.57 -12.18 10.40
CA PRO A 158 -18.47 -11.34 11.19
C PRO A 158 -18.32 -11.57 12.70
N ASP A 159 -17.91 -12.76 13.10
CA ASP A 159 -17.56 -13.13 14.48
C ASP A 159 -16.38 -12.31 15.01
N MET A 160 -15.28 -12.21 14.24
CA MET A 160 -14.13 -11.40 14.62
C MET A 160 -14.46 -9.91 14.50
N HIS A 161 -15.18 -9.51 13.45
CA HIS A 161 -15.61 -8.13 13.24
C HIS A 161 -16.44 -7.59 14.40
N ALA A 162 -17.32 -8.42 14.97
CA ALA A 162 -18.15 -8.03 16.11
C ALA A 162 -17.32 -7.60 17.32
N SER A 163 -16.15 -8.20 17.54
CA SER A 163 -15.25 -7.84 18.66
C SER A 163 -14.72 -6.41 18.57
N PHE A 164 -14.73 -5.79 17.38
CA PHE A 164 -14.30 -4.41 17.20
C PHE A 164 -15.33 -3.37 17.65
N LYS A 165 -16.58 -3.77 17.91
CA LYS A 165 -17.62 -2.85 18.38
C LYS A 165 -17.34 -2.33 19.78
N ASP A 166 -16.72 -3.16 20.61
CA ASP A 166 -16.42 -2.86 22.02
C ASP A 166 -15.03 -2.21 22.19
N CYS A 167 -14.30 -2.01 21.09
CA CYS A 167 -12.99 -1.34 21.10
C CYS A 167 -13.17 0.18 20.99
N GLU A 168 -13.02 0.89 22.11
CA GLU A 168 -13.09 2.36 22.17
C GLU A 168 -11.84 3.04 21.57
N ASP A 169 -10.68 2.38 21.65
CA ASP A 169 -9.44 2.88 21.05
C ASP A 169 -9.47 2.69 19.53
N GLU A 170 -9.57 3.80 18.80
CA GLU A 170 -9.60 3.83 17.34
C GLU A 170 -8.30 3.28 16.72
N LYS A 171 -7.13 3.56 17.31
CA LYS A 171 -5.83 3.09 16.82
C LYS A 171 -5.75 1.57 16.95
N ALA A 172 -6.11 1.03 18.13
CA ALA A 172 -6.16 -0.41 18.36
C ALA A 172 -7.17 -1.08 17.41
N LYS A 173 -8.32 -0.47 17.18
CA LYS A 173 -9.35 -0.96 16.25
C LYS A 173 -8.83 -1.05 14.81
N CYS A 174 -8.08 -0.04 14.35
CA CYS A 174 -7.45 -0.05 13.03
C CYS A 174 -6.47 -1.22 12.89
N ILE A 175 -5.59 -1.41 13.87
CA ILE A 175 -4.61 -2.51 13.84
C ILE A 175 -5.30 -3.87 13.95
N GLY A 176 -6.28 -4.02 14.83
CA GLY A 176 -7.06 -5.26 14.96
C GLY A 176 -7.76 -5.64 13.66
N LEU A 177 -8.35 -4.66 12.98
CA LEU A 177 -8.99 -4.85 11.69
C LEU A 177 -7.99 -5.29 10.61
N LEU A 178 -6.86 -4.57 10.49
CA LEU A 178 -5.79 -4.89 9.55
C LEU A 178 -5.16 -6.26 9.82
N ALA A 179 -4.91 -6.60 11.09
CA ALA A 179 -4.36 -7.89 11.49
C ALA A 179 -5.32 -9.04 11.15
N THR A 180 -6.62 -8.82 11.36
CA THR A 180 -7.67 -9.79 11.00
C THR A 180 -7.73 -10.00 9.50
N PHE A 181 -7.67 -8.91 8.72
CA PHE A 181 -7.53 -9.03 7.27
C PHE A 181 -6.26 -9.78 6.87
N GLY A 182 -5.10 -9.44 7.45
CA GLY A 182 -3.83 -10.11 7.17
C GLY A 182 -3.87 -11.62 7.47
N PHE A 183 -4.58 -12.02 8.52
CA PHE A 183 -4.82 -13.44 8.84
C PHE A 183 -5.70 -14.11 7.79
N ILE A 184 -6.87 -13.53 7.46
CA ILE A 184 -7.76 -14.07 6.41
C ILE A 184 -7.02 -14.14 5.07
N PHE A 185 -6.31 -13.08 4.69
CA PHE A 185 -5.49 -13.03 3.49
C PHE A 185 -4.46 -14.15 3.47
N SER A 186 -3.74 -14.37 4.57
CA SER A 186 -2.76 -15.46 4.67
C SER A 186 -3.40 -16.83 4.44
N PHE A 187 -4.61 -17.05 4.94
CA PHE A 187 -5.35 -18.28 4.73
C PHE A 187 -5.78 -18.46 3.27
N GLU A 188 -6.36 -17.43 2.65
CA GLU A 188 -6.78 -17.49 1.24
C GLU A 188 -5.59 -17.69 0.28
N ILE A 189 -4.46 -17.03 0.54
CA ILE A 189 -3.23 -17.24 -0.24
C ILE A 189 -2.67 -18.65 -0.04
N ALA A 190 -2.75 -19.19 1.18
CA ALA A 190 -2.35 -20.56 1.43
C ALA A 190 -3.22 -21.55 0.65
N LYS A 191 -4.54 -21.36 0.62
CA LYS A 191 -5.46 -22.18 -0.20
C LYS A 191 -5.06 -22.20 -1.67
N LEU A 192 -4.87 -21.02 -2.27
CA LEU A 192 -4.41 -20.91 -3.66
C LEU A 192 -3.09 -21.64 -3.90
N ARG A 193 -2.18 -21.64 -2.91
CA ARG A 193 -0.88 -22.29 -3.05
C ARG A 193 -0.93 -23.81 -2.92
N VAL A 194 -1.88 -24.39 -2.17
CA VAL A 194 -1.92 -25.85 -1.94
C VAL A 194 -2.05 -26.62 -3.26
N CYS A 195 -2.80 -26.08 -4.22
CA CYS A 195 -3.05 -26.73 -5.51
C CYS A 195 -2.02 -26.39 -6.60
N ILE A 196 -0.88 -25.79 -6.24
CA ILE A 196 0.14 -25.33 -7.19
C ILE A 196 1.47 -26.04 -6.93
N GLU A 197 1.96 -26.77 -7.93
CA GLU A 197 3.31 -27.34 -7.92
C GLU A 197 4.37 -26.25 -8.14
N HIS A 198 5.47 -26.34 -7.37
CA HIS A 198 6.66 -25.48 -7.48
C HIS A 198 7.72 -26.11 -8.38
#